data_AF-A0A949S719-F1
#
_entry.id   AF-A0A949S719-F1
#
_cell.length_a   1.000
_cell.length_b   1.000
_cell.length_c   1.000
_cell.angle_alpha   90.00
_cell.angle_beta   90.00
_cell.angle_gamma   90.00
#
_symmetry.space_group_name_H-M   'P 1'
#
loop_
_entity.id
_entity.type
_entity.pdbx_description
1 polymer ?
#
loop_
_entity_poly.entity_id
_entity_poly.type
_entity_poly.pdbx_seq_one_letter_code
_entity_poly.pdbx_strand_id
1 'polypeptide(L)' 'MATLVNKFLNKRTYQIEFNGSNLESGIYFYRIQAGDFTDEKLMILLK' A
#
# COMPACT_ATOMS: atom_id res chain seq x y z
N MET A 1 8.49 -8.73 0.98
CA MET A 1 7.73 -7.61 1.61
C MET A 1 8.36 -6.31 1.17
N ALA A 2 7.57 -5.39 0.62
CA ALA A 2 8.05 -4.07 0.21
C ALA A 2 7.24 -3.02 0.97
N THR A 3 7.91 -2.03 1.55
CA THR A 3 7.27 -0.97 2.32
C THR A 3 7.34 0.32 1.50
N LEU A 4 6.18 0.80 1.06
CA LEU A 4 6.10 2.01 0.22
C LEU A 4 6.31 3.29 1.04
N VAL A 5 5.79 3.32 2.27
CA VAL A 5 5.95 4.43 3.20
C VAL A 5 6.20 3.88 4.61
N ASN A 6 7.28 4.32 5.24
CA ASN A 6 7.64 3.97 6.62
C ASN A 6 7.96 5.24 7.41
N LYS A 7 6.95 6.09 7.64
CA LYS A 7 7.11 7.31 8.44
C LYS A 7 5.83 7.65 9.18
N PHE A 8 5.98 8.36 10.28
CA PHE A 8 4.84 8.98 10.96
C PHE A 8 4.23 10.06 10.07
N LEU A 9 2.91 10.02 9.94
CA LEU A 9 2.11 10.98 9.19
C LEU A 9 1.10 11.62 10.14
N ASN A 10 1.03 12.96 10.13
CA ASN A 10 0.04 13.70 10.91
C ASN A 10 -1.38 13.39 10.42
N LYS A 11 -2.42 13.69 11.22
CA LYS A 11 -3.81 13.46 10.80
C LYS A 11 -4.20 14.36 9.62
N ARG A 12 -4.07 13.86 8.39
CA ARG A 12 -4.49 14.46 7.11
C ARG A 12 -4.74 13.36 6.07
N THR A 13 -5.28 13.75 4.92
CA THR A 13 -5.36 12.88 3.74
C THR A 13 -4.00 12.84 3.04
N TYR A 14 -3.57 11.65 2.65
CA TYR A 14 -2.33 11.42 1.90
C TYR A 14 -2.64 10.61 0.66
N GLN A 15 -2.00 10.98 -0.45
CA GLN A 15 -1.96 10.20 -1.67
C GLN A 15 -0.54 9.67 -1.84
N ILE A 16 -0.43 8.36 -2.06
CA ILE A 16 0.85 7.69 -2.27
C ILE A 16 0.78 7.01 -3.63
N GLU A 17 1.76 7.29 -4.48
CA GLU A 17 1.87 6.63 -5.78
C GLU A 17 2.61 5.30 -5.61
N PHE A 18 2.01 4.24 -6.13
CA PHE A 18 2.61 2.91 -6.17
C PHE A 18 2.98 2.56 -7.61
N ASN A 19 4.28 2.46 -7.89
CA ASN A 19 4.77 2.01 -9.19
C ASN A 19 4.89 0.49 -9.20
N GLY A 20 3.90 -0.17 -9.81
CA GLY A 20 3.85 -1.63 -10.00
C GLY A 20 4.53 -2.14 -11.28
N SER A 21 5.29 -1.33 -12.02
CA SER A 21 5.84 -1.72 -13.34
C SER A 21 6.76 -2.95 -13.34
N ASN A 22 7.40 -3.24 -12.21
CA ASN A 22 8.27 -4.40 -12.02
C ASN A 22 7.54 -5.63 -11.44
N LEU A 23 6.21 -5.58 -11.35
CA LEU A 23 5.38 -6.67 -10.86
C LEU A 23 4.55 -7.24 -12.01
N GLU A 24 4.39 -8.56 -12.03
CA GLU A 24 3.53 -9.24 -12.99
C GLU A 24 2.05 -8.97 -12.70
N SER A 25 1.20 -9.09 -13.72
CA SER A 25 -0.25 -9.05 -13.52
C SER A 25 -0.68 -10.11 -12.50
N GLY A 26 -1.52 -9.75 -11.54
CA GLY A 26 -1.90 -10.66 -10.48
C GLY A 26 -2.61 -9.99 -9.32
N ILE A 27 -2.85 -10.78 -8.28
CA ILE A 27 -3.49 -10.34 -7.04
C ILE A 27 -2.41 -10.08 -5.99
N TYR A 28 -2.44 -8.90 -5.40
CA TYR A 28 -1.51 -8.45 -4.38
C TYR A 28 -2.27 -8.03 -3.12
N PHE A 29 -1.78 -8.47 -1.97
CA PHE A 29 -2.26 -7.96 -0.69
C PHE A 29 -1.42 -6.78 -0.25
N TYR A 30 -2.07 -5.74 0.27
CA TYR A 30 -1.40 -4.63 0.93
C TYR A 30 -2.05 -4.34 2.27
N ARG A 31 -1.25 -3.79 3.18
CA ARG A 31 -1.64 -3.47 4.54
C ARG A 31 -1.42 -1.99 4.81
N ILE A 32 -2.41 -1.33 5.38
CA ILE A 32 -2.30 0.01 5.94
C ILE A 32 -2.25 -0.15 7.46
N GLN A 33 -1.24 0.44 8.10
CA GLN A 33 -1.08 0.41 9.56
C GLN A 33 -0.91 1.83 10.10
N ALA A 34 -1.72 2.20 11.09
CA ALA A 34 -1.69 3.51 11.75
C ALA A 34 -2.00 3.37 13.25
N GLY A 35 -0.96 3.28 14.09
CA GLY A 35 -1.11 2.94 15.50
C GLY A 35 -1.75 1.56 15.65
N ASP A 36 -2.87 1.48 16.37
CA ASP A 36 -3.64 0.24 16.57
C ASP A 36 -4.54 -0.12 15.38
N PHE A 37 -4.71 0.79 14.42
CA PHE A 37 -5.48 0.52 13.21
C PHE A 37 -4.65 -0.30 12.22
N THR A 38 -5.21 -1.43 11.78
CA THR A 38 -4.68 -2.23 10.68
C THR A 38 -5.81 -2.59 9.72
N ASP A 39 -5.61 -2.35 8.44
CA ASP A 39 -6.55 -2.69 7.37
C ASP A 39 -5.79 -3.38 6.24
N GLU A 40 -6.28 -4.56 5.86
CA GLU A 40 -5.70 -5.38 4.81
C GLU A 40 -6.64 -5.39 3.63
N LYS A 41 -6.09 -5.12 2.45
CA LYS A 41 -6.86 -5.00 1.22
C LYS A 41 -6.19 -5.77 0.10
N LEU A 42 -7.03 -6.16 -0.85
CA LEU A 42 -6.64 -6.86 -2.06
C LEU A 42 -6.58 -5.84 -3.21
N MET A 43 -5.50 -5.88 -3.97
CA MET A 43 -5.27 -5.11 -5.18
C MET A 43 -5.12 -6.07 -6.35
N ILE A 44 -5.78 -5.79 -7.47
CA ILE A 44 -5.57 -6.51 -8.73
C ILE A 44 -4.68 -5.61 -9.60
N LEU A 45 -3.51 -6.11 -9.98
CA LEU A 45 -2.63 -5.48 -10.95
C LEU A 45 -2.89 -6.11 -12.31
N LEU A 46 -3.26 -5.28 -13.28
CA LEU A 46 -3.42 -5.66 -14.68
C LEU A 46 -2.44 -4.84 -15.50
N LYS A 47 -1.68 -5.51 -16.36
CA LYS A 47 -0.77 -4.90 -17.32
C LYS A 47 -1.44 -4.70 -18.67
#